data_AF-A0A259Q4H5-F1
#
_entry.id   AF-A0A259Q4H5-F1
#
_cell.length_a   1.000
_cell.length_b   1.000
_cell.length_c   1.000
_cell.angle_alpha   90.00
_cell.angle_beta   90.00
_cell.angle_gamma   90.00
#
_symmetry.space_group_name_H-M   'P 1'
#
loop_
_entity.id
_entity.type
_entity.pdbx_description
1 polymer ?
#
loop_
_entity_poly.entity_id
_entity_poly.type
_entity_poly.pdbx_seq_one_letter_code
_entity_poly.pdbx_strand_id
1 'polypeptide(L)'
;MKRTTLFVLMTAAAGVLGGCAGMNQSASEGGNPFATASFQSILKNDFAPKGQAKLDRLVQTKQQYECSKYEYLGKPMPAEMSKKLESEAMAGIAYPKDGKFLGDWKAGLKIAQDGKGKQWSDNPDKPSGGNCLACH
;
A
#
# COMPACT_ATOMS: atom_id res chain seq x y z
N MET A 1 -30.29 -51.42 -30.67
CA MET A 1 -28.83 -51.21 -30.85
C MET A 1 -28.61 -50.30 -32.04
N LYS A 2 -27.72 -49.31 -31.89
CA LYS A 2 -26.94 -48.64 -32.95
C LYS A 2 -27.67 -47.54 -33.74
N ARG A 3 -27.55 -46.29 -33.25
CA ARG A 3 -26.67 -45.24 -33.85
C ARG A 3 -27.04 -43.81 -33.46
N THR A 4 -28.20 -43.58 -32.84
CA THR A 4 -28.71 -42.21 -32.63
C THR A 4 -28.47 -41.64 -31.23
N THR A 5 -28.00 -42.44 -30.27
CA THR A 5 -27.80 -42.02 -28.87
C THR A 5 -26.37 -41.60 -28.54
N LEU A 6 -25.46 -41.54 -29.52
CA LEU A 6 -24.03 -41.23 -29.28
C LEU A 6 -23.61 -39.78 -29.56
N PHE A 7 -24.49 -38.93 -30.10
CA PHE A 7 -24.12 -37.54 -30.43
C PHE A 7 -24.54 -36.50 -29.40
N VAL A 8 -25.33 -36.87 -28.38
CA VAL A 8 -25.80 -35.92 -27.36
C VAL A 8 -24.84 -35.82 -26.16
N LEU A 9 -23.83 -36.68 -26.07
CA LEU A 9 -22.88 -36.70 -24.95
C LEU A 9 -21.54 -36.00 -25.22
N MET A 10 -21.32 -35.43 -26.42
CA MET A 10 -20.05 -34.81 -26.79
C MET A 10 -20.05 -33.27 -26.80
N THR A 11 -21.18 -32.61 -26.54
CA THR A 11 -21.26 -31.14 -26.46
C THR A 11 -21.36 -30.60 -25.03
N ALA A 12 -21.31 -31.46 -24.01
CA ALA A 12 -21.34 -31.08 -22.60
C ALA A 12 -19.95 -30.99 -21.93
N ALA A 13 -18.86 -31.05 -22.70
CA ALA A 13 -17.48 -31.02 -22.18
C ALA A 13 -16.72 -29.71 -22.48
N ALA A 14 -17.34 -28.73 -23.16
CA ALA A 14 -16.65 -27.50 -23.58
C ALA A 14 -16.88 -26.29 -22.63
N GLY A 15 -17.74 -26.40 -21.61
CA GLY A 15 -18.17 -25.27 -20.78
C GLY A 15 -17.37 -25.03 -19.50
N VAL A 16 -16.49 -25.94 -19.06
CA VAL A 16 -15.89 -25.89 -17.71
C VAL A 16 -14.46 -25.34 -17.69
N LEU A 17 -13.82 -25.12 -18.84
CA LEU A 17 -12.43 -24.61 -18.89
C LEU A 17 -12.31 -23.08 -18.99
N GLY A 18 -13.41 -22.34 -19.11
CA GLY A 18 -13.41 -20.87 -19.18
C GLY A 18 -13.29 -20.15 -17.83
N GLY A 19 -13.47 -20.84 -16.70
CA GLY A 19 -13.53 -20.22 -15.37
C GLY A 19 -12.18 -19.79 -14.80
N CYS A 20 -11.07 -20.28 -15.31
CA CYS A 20 -9.74 -19.99 -14.74
C CYS A 20 -9.07 -18.74 -15.34
N ALA A 21 -9.58 -18.18 -16.43
CA ALA A 21 -8.99 -16.98 -17.04
C ALA A 21 -9.36 -15.68 -16.30
N GLY A 22 -10.42 -15.69 -15.48
CA GLY A 22 -10.89 -14.51 -14.74
C GLY A 22 -10.22 -14.27 -13.39
N MET A 23 -9.46 -15.22 -12.86
CA MET A 23 -9.03 -15.18 -11.45
C MET A 23 -7.66 -14.54 -11.20
N ASN A 24 -6.89 -14.18 -12.22
CA ASN A 24 -5.47 -13.79 -12.04
C ASN A 24 -5.01 -12.57 -12.86
N GLN A 25 -5.91 -11.68 -13.30
CA GLN A 25 -5.49 -10.41 -13.90
C GLN A 25 -4.79 -9.46 -12.92
N SER A 26 -4.91 -9.68 -11.61
CA SER A 26 -4.17 -8.89 -10.61
C SER A 26 -2.71 -9.31 -10.46
N ALA A 27 -2.32 -10.50 -10.95
CA ALA A 27 -0.97 -11.05 -10.78
C ALA A 27 -0.11 -10.97 -12.05
N SER A 28 -0.61 -10.38 -13.15
CA SER A 28 0.18 -10.20 -14.38
C SER A 28 1.06 -8.96 -14.31
N GLU A 29 2.24 -9.02 -14.96
CA GLU A 29 3.09 -7.85 -15.22
C GLU A 29 2.26 -6.73 -15.86
N GLY A 30 1.98 -5.67 -15.09
CA GLY A 30 1.18 -4.51 -15.51
C GLY A 30 -0.11 -4.28 -14.70
N GLY A 31 -0.56 -5.25 -13.91
CA GLY A 31 -1.72 -5.11 -13.01
C GLY A 31 -1.35 -4.50 -11.65
N ASN A 32 -2.37 -4.03 -10.91
CA ASN A 32 -2.22 -3.69 -9.50
C ASN A 32 -2.33 -4.98 -8.64
N PRO A 33 -1.24 -5.46 -8.02
CA PRO A 33 -1.28 -6.70 -7.23
C PRO A 33 -2.19 -6.62 -6.00
N PHE A 34 -2.51 -5.41 -5.55
CA PHE A 34 -3.36 -5.11 -4.41
C PHE A 34 -4.81 -4.78 -4.81
N ALA A 35 -5.16 -4.84 -6.10
CA ALA A 35 -6.54 -4.58 -6.56
C ALA A 35 -7.46 -5.81 -6.49
N THR A 36 -6.95 -6.97 -6.02
CA THR A 36 -7.79 -8.17 -5.88
C THR A 36 -8.96 -7.88 -4.95
N ALA A 37 -10.14 -8.39 -5.30
CA ALA A 37 -11.32 -8.28 -4.45
C ALA A 37 -11.07 -8.90 -3.05
N SER A 38 -10.25 -9.96 -2.97
CA SER A 38 -9.83 -10.56 -1.71
C SER A 38 -8.99 -9.62 -0.85
N PHE A 39 -7.97 -8.97 -1.41
CA PHE A 39 -7.15 -8.01 -0.65
C PHE A 39 -7.98 -6.82 -0.14
N GLN A 40 -8.83 -6.26 -1.00
CA GLN A 40 -9.71 -5.16 -0.60
C GLN A 40 -10.73 -5.59 0.46
N SER A 41 -11.24 -6.82 0.38
CA SER A 41 -12.12 -7.38 1.41
C SER A 41 -11.41 -7.55 2.75
N ILE A 42 -10.15 -7.98 2.77
CA ILE A 42 -9.34 -8.09 4.00
C ILE A 42 -9.19 -6.71 4.65
N LEU A 43 -8.78 -5.69 3.88
CA LEU A 43 -8.64 -4.33 4.42
C LEU A 43 -9.96 -3.80 5.00
N LYS A 44 -11.08 -4.08 4.35
CA LYS A 44 -12.40 -3.61 4.80
C LYS A 44 -12.93 -4.36 6.02
N ASN A 45 -12.70 -5.66 6.11
CA ASN A 45 -13.32 -6.51 7.13
C ASN A 45 -12.46 -6.62 8.40
N ASP A 46 -11.14 -6.54 8.28
CA ASP A 46 -10.22 -6.84 9.38
C ASP A 46 -9.77 -5.58 10.12
N PHE A 47 -9.91 -4.40 9.50
CA PHE A 47 -9.57 -3.12 10.12
C PHE A 47 -10.83 -2.37 10.58
N ALA A 48 -10.82 -1.94 11.84
CA ALA A 48 -11.86 -1.09 12.41
C ALA A 48 -11.27 0.28 12.82
N PRO A 49 -11.94 1.40 12.49
CA PRO A 49 -11.47 2.72 12.90
C PRO A 49 -11.59 2.89 14.42
N LYS A 50 -10.59 3.53 15.04
CA LYS A 50 -10.58 3.79 16.49
C LYS A 50 -9.92 5.13 16.81
N GLY A 51 -10.63 5.99 17.53
CA GLY A 51 -10.15 7.33 17.88
C GLY A 51 -9.75 8.12 16.62
N GLN A 52 -8.51 8.59 16.59
CA GLN A 52 -7.91 9.31 15.45
C GLN A 52 -7.41 8.39 14.31
N ALA A 53 -7.30 7.08 14.54
CA ALA A 53 -6.89 6.11 13.51
C ALA A 53 -8.11 5.71 12.67
N LYS A 54 -8.27 6.38 11.53
CA LYS A 54 -9.35 6.19 10.58
C LYS A 54 -8.90 5.30 9.41
N LEU A 55 -9.86 4.72 8.66
CA LEU A 55 -9.58 3.75 7.59
C LEU A 55 -8.95 4.38 6.34
N ASP A 56 -9.06 5.69 6.15
CA ASP A 56 -8.39 6.43 5.06
C ASP A 56 -6.87 6.30 5.13
N ARG A 57 -6.30 6.00 6.30
CA ARG A 57 -4.86 5.71 6.46
C ARG A 57 -4.41 4.43 5.75
N LEU A 58 -5.34 3.55 5.36
CA LEU A 58 -5.04 2.33 4.60
C LEU A 58 -4.93 2.62 3.09
N VAL A 59 -5.40 3.79 2.64
CA VAL A 59 -5.24 4.21 1.25
C VAL A 59 -3.80 4.63 1.04
N GLN A 60 -3.09 3.82 0.25
CA GLN A 60 -1.68 4.09 -0.04
C GLN A 60 -1.52 5.36 -0.88
N THR A 61 -0.51 6.16 -0.55
CA THR A 61 0.00 7.15 -1.50
C THR A 61 0.62 6.45 -2.71
N LYS A 62 0.83 7.18 -3.80
CA LYS A 62 1.49 6.64 -4.99
C LYS A 62 2.88 6.08 -4.66
N GLN A 63 3.65 6.78 -3.82
CA GLN A 63 4.97 6.34 -3.37
C GLN A 63 4.87 5.02 -2.60
N GLN A 64 3.96 4.93 -1.63
CA GLN A 64 3.76 3.71 -0.84
C GLN A 64 3.36 2.53 -1.72
N TYR A 65 2.44 2.76 -2.66
CA TYR A 65 1.99 1.75 -3.61
C TYR A 65 3.13 1.19 -4.45
N GLU A 66 3.94 2.07 -5.07
CA GLU A 66 5.07 1.64 -5.90
C GLU A 66 6.11 0.85 -5.07
N CYS A 67 6.45 1.32 -3.87
CA CYS A 67 7.34 0.58 -2.97
C CYS A 67 6.79 -0.80 -2.61
N SER A 68 5.52 -0.90 -2.19
CA SER A 68 4.89 -2.18 -1.87
C SER A 68 4.82 -3.11 -3.08
N LYS A 69 4.52 -2.58 -4.27
CA LYS A 69 4.40 -3.37 -5.50
C LYS A 69 5.72 -4.04 -5.86
N TYR A 70 6.82 -3.30 -5.88
CA TYR A 70 8.11 -3.86 -6.29
C TYR A 70 8.68 -4.85 -5.26
N GLU A 71 8.46 -4.60 -3.98
CA GLU A 71 8.74 -5.58 -2.92
C GLU A 71 7.93 -6.87 -3.12
N TYR A 72 6.60 -6.75 -3.32
CA TYR A 72 5.72 -7.89 -3.55
C TYR A 72 6.13 -8.73 -4.78
N LEU A 73 6.55 -8.06 -5.86
CA LEU A 73 7.01 -8.73 -7.07
C LEU A 73 8.41 -9.37 -6.91
N GLY A 74 9.14 -9.06 -5.83
CA GLY A 74 10.53 -9.49 -5.65
C GLY A 74 11.47 -8.93 -6.73
N LYS A 75 11.14 -7.76 -7.28
CA LYS A 75 11.88 -7.12 -8.37
C LYS A 75 12.32 -5.72 -7.97
N PRO A 76 13.52 -5.26 -8.40
CA PRO A 76 13.92 -3.88 -8.16
C PRO A 76 12.96 -2.91 -8.87
N MET A 77 12.68 -1.78 -8.22
CA MET A 77 11.95 -0.68 -8.84
C MET A 77 12.80 -0.11 -10.01
N PRO A 78 12.22 0.13 -11.20
CA PRO A 78 12.91 0.77 -12.31
C PRO A 78 13.47 2.12 -11.90
N ALA A 79 14.70 2.41 -12.34
CA ALA A 79 15.41 3.64 -11.98
C ALA A 79 14.63 4.92 -12.34
N GLU A 80 13.93 4.93 -13.48
CA GLU A 80 13.08 6.05 -13.89
C GLU A 80 11.93 6.29 -12.89
N MET A 81 11.30 5.22 -12.40
CA MET A 81 10.25 5.32 -11.40
C MET A 81 10.80 5.84 -10.07
N SER A 82 11.93 5.30 -9.59
CA SER A 82 12.59 5.79 -8.37
C SER A 82 12.89 7.28 -8.46
N LYS A 83 13.54 7.70 -9.55
CA LYS A 83 13.89 9.12 -9.78
C LYS A 83 12.66 10.02 -9.83
N LYS A 84 11.56 9.54 -10.42
CA LYS A 84 10.30 10.28 -10.45
C LYS A 84 9.73 10.46 -9.04
N LEU A 85 9.65 9.40 -8.25
CA LEU A 85 9.12 9.46 -6.88
C LEU A 85 9.98 10.34 -5.98
N GLU A 86 11.32 10.27 -6.12
CA GLU A 86 12.26 11.15 -5.42
C GLU A 86 12.02 12.62 -5.80
N SER A 87 11.90 12.93 -7.09
CA SER A 87 11.63 14.30 -7.55
C SER A 87 10.28 14.81 -7.04
N GLU A 88 9.24 13.97 -7.04
CA GLU A 88 7.92 14.33 -6.49
C GLU A 88 7.98 14.59 -4.97
N ALA A 89 8.74 13.79 -4.22
CA ALA A 89 8.92 13.97 -2.79
C ALA A 89 9.74 15.25 -2.47
N MET A 90 10.83 15.48 -3.20
CA MET A 90 11.68 16.67 -3.03
C MET A 90 10.93 17.96 -3.34
N ALA A 91 10.07 17.96 -4.36
CA ALA A 91 9.23 19.10 -4.69
C ALA A 91 8.21 19.45 -3.59
N GLY A 92 7.87 18.49 -2.73
CA GLY A 92 6.97 18.70 -1.57
C GLY A 92 7.65 19.30 -0.34
N ILE A 93 8.98 19.46 -0.34
CA ILE A 93 9.71 19.98 0.83
C ILE A 93 9.47 21.49 0.97
N ALA A 94 8.84 21.87 2.09
CA ALA A 94 8.70 23.27 2.48
C ALA A 94 9.88 23.71 3.35
N TYR A 95 10.75 24.54 2.80
CA TYR A 95 11.91 25.08 3.52
C TYR A 95 11.54 26.25 4.44
N PRO A 96 12.29 26.49 5.54
CA PRO A 96 12.11 27.65 6.40
C PRO A 96 12.24 28.96 5.61
N LYS A 97 11.22 29.82 5.68
CA LYS A 97 11.18 31.10 4.94
C LYS A 97 12.23 32.10 5.40
N ASP A 98 12.67 31.97 6.64
CA ASP A 98 13.71 32.81 7.26
C ASP A 98 15.14 32.30 7.01
N GLY A 99 15.28 31.19 6.28
CA GLY A 99 16.57 30.57 5.97
C GLY A 99 17.29 29.95 7.18
N LYS A 100 16.62 29.84 8.34
CA LYS A 100 17.22 29.26 9.55
C LYS A 100 16.90 27.76 9.63
N PHE A 101 17.91 26.94 9.35
CA PHE A 101 17.76 25.48 9.35
C PHE A 101 18.01 24.83 10.71
N LEU A 102 18.76 25.48 11.60
CA LEU A 102 19.12 24.94 12.91
C LEU A 102 18.32 25.63 14.02
N GLY A 103 17.67 24.82 14.85
CA GLY A 103 16.91 25.26 16.03
C GLY A 103 17.63 24.96 17.35
N ASP A 104 16.86 24.94 18.44
CA ASP A 104 17.37 24.56 19.77
C ASP A 104 17.58 23.04 19.84
N TRP A 105 18.84 22.63 20.02
CA TRP A 105 19.22 21.23 20.13
C TRP A 105 18.57 20.51 21.31
N LYS A 106 18.27 21.21 22.41
CA LYS A 106 17.58 20.61 23.58
C LYS A 106 16.14 20.25 23.25
N ALA A 107 15.46 21.09 22.47
CA ALA A 107 14.14 20.80 21.95
C ALA A 107 14.20 19.64 20.92
N GLY A 108 15.21 19.64 20.05
CA GLY A 108 15.47 18.55 19.11
C GLY A 108 15.66 17.19 19.80
N LEU A 109 16.40 17.13 20.91
CA LEU A 109 16.57 15.90 21.68
C LEU A 109 15.24 15.36 22.22
N LYS A 110 14.34 16.23 22.70
CA LYS A 110 13.00 15.81 23.14
C LYS A 110 12.18 15.20 22.01
N ILE A 111 12.24 15.80 20.82
CA ILE A 111 11.56 15.27 19.62
C ILE A 111 12.17 13.90 19.25
N ALA A 112 13.49 13.78 19.30
CA ALA A 112 14.19 12.54 18.95
C ALA A 112 13.86 11.37 19.89
N GLN A 113 13.65 11.67 21.17
CA GLN A 113 13.32 10.67 22.20
C GLN A 113 11.84 10.32 22.26
N ASP A 114 10.95 11.22 21.84
CA ASP A 114 9.51 10.98 21.92
C ASP A 114 9.04 10.07 20.78
N GLY A 115 8.50 8.91 21.15
CA GLY A 115 7.91 7.93 20.23
C GLY A 115 6.39 7.97 20.15
N LYS A 116 5.73 8.90 20.85
CA LYS A 116 4.27 9.02 20.86
C LYS A 116 3.77 9.88 19.70
N GLY A 117 2.51 9.68 19.34
CA GLY A 117 1.82 10.50 18.34
C GLY A 117 1.10 9.65 17.31
N LYS A 118 -0.10 10.11 16.94
CA LYS A 118 -0.94 9.55 15.87
C LYS A 118 -1.38 8.09 16.06
N GLN A 119 -1.04 7.40 17.15
CA GLN A 119 -1.61 6.09 17.44
C GLN A 119 -3.10 6.21 17.80
N TRP A 120 -3.84 5.10 17.74
CA TRP A 120 -5.27 5.11 18.07
C TRP A 120 -5.55 5.48 19.54
N SER A 121 -4.59 5.24 20.43
CA SER A 121 -4.65 5.49 21.88
C SER A 121 -4.10 6.85 22.29
N ASP A 122 -3.42 7.56 21.40
CA ASP A 122 -2.80 8.84 21.72
C ASP A 122 -3.84 9.95 21.79
N ASN A 123 -3.59 10.92 22.69
CA ASN A 123 -4.33 12.17 22.71
C ASN A 123 -3.96 13.00 21.46
N PRO A 124 -4.90 13.29 20.55
CA PRO A 124 -4.63 14.04 19.33
C PRO A 124 -4.20 15.49 19.56
N ASP A 125 -4.47 16.06 20.74
CA ASP A 125 -4.09 17.44 21.11
C ASP A 125 -2.63 17.54 21.57
N LYS A 126 -1.94 16.42 21.74
CA LYS A 126 -0.52 16.39 22.10
C LYS A 126 0.35 16.36 20.85
N PRO A 127 1.53 17.02 20.87
CA PRO A 127 2.47 16.95 19.76
C PRO A 127 2.92 15.50 19.52
N SER A 128 3.26 15.19 18.27
CA SER A 128 3.87 13.92 17.90
C SER A 128 5.39 14.05 17.94
N GLY A 129 6.06 13.01 18.43
CA GLY A 129 7.50 12.90 18.44
C GLY A 129 8.07 12.38 17.12
N GLY A 130 9.40 12.40 17.01
CA GLY A 130 10.13 11.92 15.83
C GLY A 130 10.56 10.45 15.92
N ASN A 131 10.58 9.88 17.13
CA ASN A 131 10.99 8.49 17.39
C ASN A 131 12.37 8.11 16.82
N CYS A 132 13.30 9.07 16.76
CA CYS A 132 14.56 8.89 16.04
C CYS A 132 15.43 7.76 16.63
N LEU A 133 15.45 7.64 17.97
CA LEU A 133 16.25 6.63 18.68
C LEU A 133 15.76 5.19 18.51
N ALA A 134 14.61 4.97 17.86
CA ALA A 134 14.17 3.64 17.50
C ALA A 134 14.95 3.05 16.32
N CYS A 135 15.67 3.87 15.56
CA CYS A 135 16.36 3.45 14.32
C CYS A 135 17.84 3.89 14.22
N HIS A 136 18.25 4.92 14.96
CA HIS A 136 19.61 5.48 14.95
C HIS A 136 20.17 5.57 16.38
#